data_AF-A0A5N6K729-F1
#
_entry.id   AF-A0A5N6K729-F1
#
_cell.length_a   1.000
_cell.length_b   1.000
_cell.length_c   1.000
_cell.angle_alpha   90.00
_cell.angle_beta   90.00
_cell.angle_gamma   90.00
#
_symmetry.space_group_name_H-M   'P 1'
#
loop_
_entity.id
_entity.type
_entity.pdbx_description
1 polymer ?
#
loop_
_entity_poly.entity_id
_entity_poly.type
_entity_poly.pdbx_seq_one_letter_code
_entity_poly.pdbx_strand_id
1 'polypeptide(L)'
;MRFSSVLLVLSTLTFSTALPVFRSRSTDGLFVREGNSTLALFGNSTSSAVPASSTSSGTAKPTTATDLADLNEHPAKTKAFFGGGGKKVTSAQVQSAVSGFANDANTVSAALNKLPSMTDPFQISALAGQAFSAESDEDSQRSVLFAAAGTAGAAANSKIVQNTPTVLNGLKAMMNAPSFLTVKSNVATIQAARNPNILPSITQLSNAALGAMGLPATAQKFPATGTK
;
A
#
# COMPACT_ATOMS: atom_id res chain seq x y z
N MET A 1 46.88 -14.18 46.64
CA MET A 1 47.68 -13.20 45.87
C MET A 1 48.37 -13.90 44.73
N ARG A 2 47.89 -13.79 43.49
CA ARG A 2 48.69 -13.93 42.25
C ARG A 2 48.05 -13.05 41.16
N PHE A 3 48.86 -12.14 40.65
CA PHE A 3 48.60 -11.20 39.56
C PHE A 3 48.86 -11.86 38.20
N SER A 4 48.20 -11.36 37.14
CA SER A 4 48.74 -11.06 35.79
C SER A 4 47.57 -10.97 34.80
N SER A 5 47.18 -9.77 34.34
CA SER A 5 47.76 -8.97 33.23
C SER A 5 47.37 -9.53 31.85
N VAL A 6 46.29 -8.99 31.24
CA VAL A 6 46.28 -8.04 30.10
C VAL A 6 46.81 -8.61 28.78
N LEU A 7 45.91 -8.75 27.78
CA LEU A 7 46.24 -8.34 26.41
C LEU A 7 44.97 -7.84 25.69
N LEU A 8 45.02 -6.56 25.35
CA LEU A 8 44.03 -5.80 24.58
C LEU A 8 44.54 -5.80 23.13
N VAL A 9 43.76 -6.31 22.18
CA VAL A 9 44.05 -6.15 20.74
C VAL A 9 42.93 -5.34 20.12
N LEU A 10 43.23 -4.06 19.94
CA LEU A 10 42.44 -3.07 19.21
C LEU A 10 42.99 -3.03 17.79
N SER A 11 42.26 -3.58 16.81
CA SER A 11 42.59 -3.41 15.38
C SER A 11 41.63 -2.44 14.74
N THR A 12 42.09 -1.20 14.60
CA THR A 12 41.54 -0.18 13.71
C THR A 12 41.91 -0.53 12.27
N LEU A 13 40.92 -0.80 11.41
CA LEU A 13 41.11 -0.84 9.97
C LEU A 13 40.40 0.37 9.35
N THR A 14 41.19 1.28 8.79
CA THR A 14 40.77 2.54 8.18
C THR A 14 40.86 2.51 6.67
N PHE A 15 39.85 3.12 6.03
CA PHE A 15 39.77 3.78 4.72
C PHE A 15 40.18 3.03 3.44
N SER A 16 39.24 2.93 2.48
CA SER A 16 39.39 3.66 1.21
C SER A 16 38.09 3.74 0.42
N THR A 17 37.74 4.97 0.06
CA THR A 17 36.61 5.40 -0.79
C THR A 17 36.93 5.21 -2.27
N ALA A 18 36.01 4.62 -3.04
CA ALA A 18 35.98 4.77 -4.49
C ALA A 18 34.54 5.03 -4.95
N LEU A 19 34.27 6.28 -5.30
CA LEU A 19 33.05 6.72 -5.98
C LEU A 19 33.20 6.44 -7.49
N PRO A 20 32.26 5.76 -8.16
CA PRO A 20 32.21 5.78 -9.61
C PRO A 20 31.57 7.08 -10.13
N VAL A 21 32.30 7.69 -11.06
CA VAL A 21 31.98 8.89 -11.83
C VAL A 21 30.77 8.64 -12.74
N PHE A 22 29.77 9.54 -12.67
CA PHE A 22 28.70 9.65 -13.67
C PHE A 22 29.28 10.12 -15.01
N ARG A 23 29.10 9.32 -16.07
CA ARG A 23 29.23 9.78 -17.46
C ARG A 23 27.84 9.87 -18.09
N SER A 24 27.37 11.08 -18.33
CA SER A 24 26.30 11.35 -19.28
C SER A 24 26.72 10.90 -20.67
N ARG A 25 25.92 10.03 -21.29
CA ARG A 25 25.85 9.90 -22.75
C ARG A 25 24.42 10.14 -23.18
N SER A 26 24.23 11.30 -23.81
CA SER A 26 23.12 11.60 -24.71
C SER A 26 23.34 10.82 -26.01
N THR A 27 22.34 10.07 -26.44
CA THR A 27 22.04 9.80 -27.86
C THR A 27 20.54 9.52 -28.00
N ASP A 28 19.85 10.46 -28.61
CA ASP A 28 18.59 10.24 -29.34
C ASP A 28 18.74 9.11 -30.36
N GLY A 29 17.64 8.40 -30.63
CA GLY A 29 17.48 7.69 -31.89
C GLY A 29 16.72 6.37 -31.82
N LEU A 30 15.42 6.45 -32.11
CA LEU A 30 14.60 5.49 -32.86
C LEU A 30 14.87 3.99 -32.70
N PHE A 31 13.92 3.28 -32.07
CA PHE A 31 13.51 1.98 -32.62
C PHE A 31 11.99 1.85 -32.68
N VAL A 32 11.60 1.34 -33.84
CA VAL A 32 10.29 1.16 -34.44
C VAL A 32 9.44 0.17 -33.65
N ARG A 33 8.16 0.51 -33.52
CA ARG A 33 7.07 -0.32 -33.00
C ARG A 33 6.41 -1.04 -34.16
N GLU A 34 6.40 -2.37 -34.15
CA GLU A 34 5.55 -3.19 -35.03
C GLU A 34 4.94 -4.38 -34.28
N GLY A 35 3.66 -4.64 -34.59
CA GLY A 35 2.89 -5.83 -34.21
C GLY A 35 2.22 -5.73 -32.84
N ASN A 36 0.94 -6.06 -32.63
CA ASN A 36 0.00 -6.77 -33.48
C ASN A 36 -1.42 -6.68 -32.86
N SER A 37 -2.44 -6.61 -33.73
CA SER A 37 -3.85 -7.06 -33.54
C SER A 37 -4.74 -6.27 -32.54
N THR A 38 -6.02 -5.96 -32.75
CA THR A 38 -7.03 -6.42 -33.74
C THR A 38 -8.28 -5.53 -33.64
N LEU A 39 -8.90 -5.25 -34.79
CA LEU A 39 -10.33 -5.14 -35.10
C LEU A 39 -11.31 -4.40 -34.16
N ALA A 40 -11.86 -3.29 -34.69
CA ALA A 40 -13.26 -2.80 -34.63
C ALA A 40 -13.24 -1.28 -34.89
N LEU A 41 -14.13 -0.58 -35.60
CA LEU A 41 -15.39 -0.87 -36.27
C LEU A 41 -15.94 0.52 -36.74
N PHE A 42 -16.30 0.69 -38.03
CA PHE A 42 -16.99 1.84 -38.68
C PHE A 42 -16.28 3.24 -38.57
N GLY A 43 -16.27 4.17 -39.52
CA GLY A 43 -17.06 4.46 -40.72
C GLY A 43 -17.33 5.98 -40.75
N ASN A 44 -16.98 6.64 -41.87
CA ASN A 44 -17.53 7.91 -42.40
C ASN A 44 -16.81 9.28 -42.14
N SER A 45 -16.10 9.71 -43.19
CA SER A 45 -16.13 11.00 -43.95
C SER A 45 -16.04 12.40 -43.28
N THR A 46 -14.96 13.09 -43.68
CA THR A 46 -14.85 14.46 -44.29
C THR A 46 -15.39 15.73 -43.62
N SER A 47 -14.48 16.72 -43.60
CA SER A 47 -14.65 18.18 -43.88
C SER A 47 -14.57 19.17 -42.70
N SER A 48 -13.42 19.85 -42.68
CA SER A 48 -13.23 21.32 -42.69
C SER A 48 -14.05 22.21 -41.74
N ALA A 49 -13.39 22.89 -40.78
CA ALA A 49 -13.04 24.33 -40.87
C ALA A 49 -12.58 24.90 -39.50
N VAL A 50 -11.51 25.69 -39.57
CA VAL A 50 -10.81 26.59 -38.62
C VAL A 50 -11.70 27.73 -38.04
N PRO A 51 -11.24 28.69 -37.18
CA PRO A 51 -9.94 28.89 -36.47
C PRO A 51 -10.05 29.29 -34.97
N ALA A 52 -8.90 29.45 -34.28
CA ALA A 52 -8.46 30.71 -33.65
C ALA A 52 -7.83 30.59 -32.23
N SER A 53 -6.66 31.23 -32.16
CA SER A 53 -6.04 31.95 -31.03
C SER A 53 -5.24 31.20 -29.97
N SER A 54 -4.02 31.73 -29.84
CA SER A 54 -2.95 31.58 -28.87
C SER A 54 -3.38 31.50 -27.40
N THR A 55 -2.56 30.87 -26.55
CA THR A 55 -1.73 31.55 -25.52
C THR A 55 -0.91 30.53 -24.70
N SER A 56 0.37 30.88 -24.51
CA SER A 56 1.33 30.51 -23.45
C SER A 56 1.57 29.04 -23.05
N SER A 57 2.80 28.63 -23.38
CA SER A 57 3.68 27.72 -22.64
C SER A 57 3.50 27.70 -21.11
N GLY A 58 3.18 26.53 -20.57
CA GLY A 58 3.32 26.20 -19.16
C GLY A 58 3.82 24.76 -19.03
N THR A 59 5.13 24.60 -18.88
CA THR A 59 5.82 23.31 -18.74
C THR A 59 5.49 22.68 -17.38
N ALA A 60 4.47 21.82 -17.32
CA ALA A 60 4.19 21.01 -16.14
C ALA A 60 5.06 19.73 -16.19
N LYS A 61 6.19 19.77 -15.49
CA LYS A 61 7.02 18.62 -15.14
C LYS A 61 6.26 17.72 -14.15
N PRO A 62 6.17 16.39 -14.34
CA PRO A 62 5.66 15.50 -13.32
C PRO A 62 6.77 15.22 -12.31
N THR A 63 6.61 15.70 -11.07
CA THR A 63 7.46 15.31 -9.94
C THR A 63 6.63 14.47 -8.97
N THR A 64 6.60 13.17 -9.19
CA THR A 64 6.18 12.20 -8.16
C THR A 64 7.45 11.72 -7.47
N ALA A 65 7.82 12.42 -6.40
CA ALA A 65 8.73 11.92 -5.38
C ALA A 65 8.01 12.12 -4.06
N THR A 66 7.44 11.05 -3.52
CA THR A 66 6.90 11.04 -2.17
C THR A 66 8.08 11.07 -1.21
N ASP A 67 8.33 12.22 -0.60
CA ASP A 67 9.35 12.38 0.42
C ASP A 67 8.93 11.62 1.68
N LEU A 68 9.76 10.66 2.10
CA LEU A 68 9.50 9.69 3.17
C LEU A 68 9.95 10.20 4.56
N ALA A 69 10.32 11.48 4.69
CA ALA A 69 10.93 12.02 5.89
C ALA A 69 9.98 12.69 6.90
N ASP A 70 8.69 12.91 6.57
CA ASP A 70 7.81 13.78 7.37
C ASP A 70 6.79 13.03 8.25
N LEU A 71 7.26 12.09 9.08
CA LEU A 71 6.38 11.40 10.06
C LEU A 71 6.96 11.37 11.46
N ASN A 72 7.63 12.44 11.87
CA ASN A 72 8.16 12.51 13.23
C ASN A 72 8.09 13.91 13.87
N GLU A 73 6.92 14.55 13.89
CA GLU A 73 6.60 15.55 14.91
C GLU A 73 5.12 15.49 15.36
N HIS A 74 4.97 15.21 16.66
CA HIS A 74 3.81 15.43 17.55
C HIS A 74 2.41 14.87 17.21
N PRO A 75 1.70 14.28 18.20
CA PRO A 75 0.32 13.85 18.06
C PRO A 75 -0.59 15.09 18.08
N ALA A 76 -0.70 15.78 16.95
CA ALA A 76 -1.73 16.79 16.78
C ALA A 76 -3.08 16.07 16.85
N LYS A 77 -3.85 16.38 17.91
CA LYS A 77 -5.27 16.06 18.02
C LYS A 77 -5.98 16.54 16.76
N THR A 78 -6.10 15.68 15.76
CA THR A 78 -6.94 15.94 14.59
C THR A 78 -8.37 15.78 15.07
N LYS A 79 -8.93 16.88 15.56
CA LYS A 79 -10.35 17.05 15.83
C LYS A 79 -11.06 16.67 14.54
N ALA A 80 -11.83 15.57 14.57
CA ALA A 80 -12.65 15.15 13.44
C ALA A 80 -13.44 16.37 12.94
N PHE A 81 -13.12 16.82 11.73
CA PHE A 81 -13.80 17.92 11.08
C PHE A 81 -15.18 17.42 10.65
N PHE A 82 -16.15 17.52 11.56
CA PHE A 82 -17.56 17.57 11.17
C PHE A 82 -17.82 18.95 10.59
N GLY A 83 -17.33 19.17 9.36
CA GLY A 83 -17.72 20.29 8.54
C GLY A 83 -19.20 20.17 8.21
N GLY A 84 -20.00 21.10 8.74
CA GLY A 84 -21.40 21.26 8.38
C GLY A 84 -21.58 21.32 6.87
N GLY A 85 -22.39 20.39 6.34
CA GLY A 85 -22.55 20.13 4.92
C GLY A 85 -22.56 18.62 4.63
N GLY A 86 -23.42 17.88 5.34
CA GLY A 86 -23.43 16.42 5.40
C GLY A 86 -23.74 15.75 4.06
N LYS A 87 -22.71 15.46 3.26
CA LYS A 87 -22.81 14.41 2.24
C LYS A 87 -22.87 13.07 2.95
N LYS A 88 -24.08 12.56 3.16
CA LYS A 88 -24.34 11.19 3.59
C LYS A 88 -23.62 10.23 2.65
N VAL A 89 -22.90 9.25 3.20
CA VAL A 89 -22.29 8.18 2.39
C VAL A 89 -23.38 7.51 1.56
N THR A 90 -23.14 7.36 0.26
CA THR A 90 -24.07 6.77 -0.70
C THR A 90 -23.89 5.26 -0.83
N SER A 91 -24.92 4.54 -1.28
CA SER A 91 -24.85 3.08 -1.45
C SER A 91 -23.75 2.68 -2.43
N ALA A 92 -23.57 3.47 -3.50
CA ALA A 92 -22.50 3.27 -4.47
C ALA A 92 -21.11 3.40 -3.85
N GLN A 93 -20.89 4.39 -2.98
CA GLN A 93 -19.63 4.52 -2.24
C GLN A 93 -19.39 3.34 -1.30
N VAL A 94 -20.43 2.86 -0.61
CA VAL A 94 -20.31 1.66 0.24
C VAL A 94 -19.95 0.44 -0.59
N GLN A 95 -20.63 0.18 -1.71
CA GLN A 95 -20.33 -0.97 -2.58
C GLN A 95 -18.91 -0.91 -3.16
N SER A 96 -18.48 0.28 -3.59
CA SER A 96 -17.10 0.50 -4.04
C SER A 96 -16.11 0.25 -2.92
N ALA A 97 -16.40 0.73 -1.70
CA ALA A 97 -15.51 0.53 -0.56
C ALA A 97 -15.44 -0.92 -0.10
N VAL A 98 -16.55 -1.68 -0.13
CA VAL A 98 -16.54 -3.12 0.15
C VAL A 98 -15.66 -3.86 -0.86
N SER A 99 -15.79 -3.52 -2.15
CA SER A 99 -15.00 -4.16 -3.21
C SER A 99 -13.53 -3.80 -3.12
N GLY A 100 -13.21 -2.52 -2.88
CA GLY A 100 -11.85 -2.04 -2.63
C GLY A 100 -11.22 -2.77 -1.44
N PHE A 101 -11.93 -2.80 -0.31
CA PHE A 101 -11.42 -3.44 0.91
C PHE A 101 -11.12 -4.92 0.69
N ALA A 102 -11.97 -5.62 -0.09
CA ALA A 102 -11.71 -7.01 -0.44
C ALA A 102 -10.50 -7.19 -1.34
N ASN A 103 -10.32 -6.33 -2.35
CA ASN A 103 -9.19 -6.38 -3.26
C ASN A 103 -7.86 -6.11 -2.54
N ASP A 104 -7.84 -5.10 -1.68
CA ASP A 104 -6.68 -4.73 -0.86
C ASP A 104 -6.35 -5.89 0.09
N ALA A 105 -7.35 -6.44 0.76
CA ALA A 105 -7.17 -7.56 1.67
C ALA A 105 -6.68 -8.83 0.98
N ASN A 106 -7.12 -9.10 -0.24
CA ASN A 106 -6.62 -10.20 -1.06
C ASN A 106 -5.17 -9.95 -1.49
N THR A 107 -4.81 -8.72 -1.84
CA THR A 107 -3.43 -8.34 -2.22
C THR A 107 -2.46 -8.57 -1.06
N VAL A 108 -2.79 -8.07 0.13
CA VAL A 108 -1.99 -8.31 1.34
C VAL A 108 -1.91 -9.81 1.64
N SER A 109 -3.03 -10.53 1.53
CA SER A 109 -3.05 -11.97 1.81
C SER A 109 -2.19 -12.77 0.84
N ALA A 110 -2.24 -12.44 -0.45
CA ALA A 110 -1.42 -13.08 -1.48
C ALA A 110 0.07 -12.83 -1.22
N ALA A 111 0.44 -11.59 -0.87
CA ALA A 111 1.82 -11.25 -0.52
C ALA A 111 2.31 -12.04 0.70
N LEU A 112 1.54 -12.09 1.79
CA LEU A 112 1.91 -12.82 3.01
C LEU A 112 2.04 -14.34 2.79
N ASN A 113 1.30 -14.90 1.85
CA ASN A 113 1.42 -16.31 1.48
C ASN A 113 2.62 -16.60 0.56
N LYS A 114 3.13 -15.59 -0.14
CA LYS A 114 4.23 -15.72 -1.11
C LYS A 114 5.59 -15.36 -0.52
N LEU A 115 5.67 -14.27 0.25
CA LEU A 115 6.90 -13.74 0.85
C LEU A 115 7.78 -14.81 1.53
N PRO A 116 7.25 -15.73 2.36
CA PRO A 116 8.08 -16.73 3.04
C PRO A 116 8.86 -17.68 2.12
N SER A 117 8.45 -17.80 0.85
CA SER A 117 9.12 -18.64 -0.15
C SER A 117 10.19 -17.89 -0.97
N MET A 118 10.33 -16.59 -0.75
CA MET A 118 11.20 -15.73 -1.57
C MET A 118 12.57 -15.57 -0.92
N THR A 119 13.60 -15.52 -1.77
CA THR A 119 14.99 -15.30 -1.35
C THR A 119 15.61 -14.06 -2.00
N ASP A 120 15.04 -13.60 -3.12
CA ASP A 120 15.53 -12.42 -3.84
C ASP A 120 15.14 -11.12 -3.11
N PRO A 121 16.11 -10.31 -2.65
CA PRO A 121 15.83 -9.10 -1.88
C PRO A 121 15.02 -8.05 -2.66
N PHE A 122 15.23 -7.91 -3.96
CA PHE A 122 14.50 -6.93 -4.77
C PHE A 122 13.03 -7.31 -4.89
N GLN A 123 12.74 -8.59 -5.16
CA GLN A 123 11.37 -9.08 -5.23
C GLN A 123 10.68 -9.04 -3.86
N ILE A 124 11.40 -9.34 -2.76
CA ILE A 124 10.87 -9.20 -1.39
C ILE A 124 10.45 -7.76 -1.13
N SER A 125 11.33 -6.80 -1.41
CA SER A 125 11.04 -5.38 -1.18
C SER A 125 9.87 -4.90 -2.03
N ALA A 126 9.83 -5.28 -3.32
CA ALA A 126 8.75 -4.92 -4.23
C ALA A 126 7.39 -5.50 -3.78
N LEU A 127 7.33 -6.79 -3.43
CA LEU A 127 6.08 -7.42 -3.01
C LEU A 127 5.62 -6.92 -1.63
N ALA A 128 6.55 -6.68 -0.70
CA ALA A 128 6.23 -6.06 0.58
C ALA A 128 5.71 -4.62 0.39
N GLY A 129 6.28 -3.87 -0.55
CA GLY A 129 5.82 -2.54 -0.92
C GLY A 129 4.41 -2.54 -1.51
N GLN A 130 4.11 -3.47 -2.41
CA GLN A 130 2.75 -3.64 -2.95
C GLN A 130 1.73 -3.93 -1.83
N ALA A 131 2.05 -4.84 -0.92
CA ALA A 131 1.20 -5.13 0.22
C ALA A 131 1.07 -3.94 1.18
N PHE A 132 2.14 -3.16 1.36
CA PHE A 132 2.13 -1.97 2.21
C PHE A 132 1.16 -0.91 1.67
N SER A 133 1.19 -0.67 0.35
CA SER A 133 0.24 0.24 -0.31
C SER A 133 -1.20 -0.26 -0.15
N ALA A 134 -1.46 -1.54 -0.41
CA ALA A 134 -2.79 -2.12 -0.24
C ALA A 134 -3.30 -2.00 1.21
N GLU A 135 -2.49 -2.34 2.22
CA GLU A 135 -2.87 -2.19 3.63
C GLU A 135 -3.06 -0.71 4.03
N SER A 136 -2.39 0.24 3.35
CA SER A 136 -2.63 1.67 3.57
C SER A 136 -3.97 2.12 2.96
N ASP A 137 -4.32 1.61 1.79
CA ASP A 137 -5.58 1.89 1.11
C ASP A 137 -6.78 1.28 1.85
N GLU A 138 -6.58 0.14 2.55
CA GLU A 138 -7.57 -0.45 3.46
C GLU A 138 -8.13 0.57 4.48
N ASP A 139 -7.33 1.53 4.95
CA ASP A 139 -7.79 2.57 5.89
C ASP A 139 -8.80 3.54 5.26
N SER A 140 -8.59 3.88 3.99
CA SER A 140 -9.52 4.72 3.22
C SER A 140 -10.86 4.02 3.06
N GLN A 141 -10.85 2.73 2.71
CA GLN A 141 -12.08 1.94 2.59
C GLN A 141 -12.78 1.77 3.94
N ARG A 142 -12.02 1.45 4.99
CA ARG A 142 -12.51 1.36 6.37
C ARG A 142 -13.23 2.63 6.79
N SER A 143 -12.69 3.81 6.49
CA SER A 143 -13.29 5.09 6.89
C SER A 143 -14.70 5.29 6.30
N VAL A 144 -14.89 4.98 5.01
CA VAL A 144 -16.17 5.06 4.31
C VAL A 144 -17.15 4.05 4.88
N LEU A 145 -16.70 2.82 5.08
CA LEU A 145 -17.55 1.74 5.60
C LEU A 145 -17.95 1.99 7.06
N PHE A 146 -17.06 2.50 7.90
CA PHE A 146 -17.38 2.85 9.27
C PHE A 146 -18.36 4.03 9.33
N ALA A 147 -18.19 5.04 8.49
CA ALA A 147 -19.14 6.14 8.39
C ALA A 147 -20.55 5.68 7.98
N ALA A 148 -20.66 4.64 7.14
CA ALA A 148 -21.94 4.04 6.78
C ALA A 148 -22.50 3.08 7.86
N ALA A 149 -21.65 2.23 8.44
CA ALA A 149 -22.05 1.22 9.42
C ALA A 149 -22.41 1.82 10.78
N GLY A 150 -21.84 2.96 11.15
CA GLY A 150 -22.03 3.59 12.45
C GLY A 150 -21.68 2.66 13.61
N THR A 151 -22.52 2.64 14.64
CA THR A 151 -22.29 1.85 15.86
C THR A 151 -22.25 0.35 15.62
N ALA A 152 -22.96 -0.16 14.61
CA ALA A 152 -22.94 -1.58 14.25
C ALA A 152 -21.55 -2.06 13.79
N GLY A 153 -20.74 -1.15 13.23
CA GLY A 153 -19.37 -1.44 12.79
C GLY A 153 -18.29 -1.16 13.83
N ALA A 154 -18.61 -0.61 15.01
CA ALA A 154 -17.63 -0.04 15.93
C ALA A 154 -16.59 -1.06 16.44
N ALA A 155 -17.03 -2.26 16.84
CA ALA A 155 -16.13 -3.30 17.33
C ALA A 155 -15.16 -3.79 16.24
N ALA A 156 -15.67 -4.01 15.02
CA ALA A 156 -14.87 -4.42 13.87
C ALA A 156 -13.86 -3.33 13.47
N ASN A 157 -14.32 -2.08 13.36
CA ASN A 157 -13.46 -0.93 13.08
C ASN A 157 -12.35 -0.78 14.12
N SER A 158 -12.66 -0.94 15.42
CA SER A 158 -11.66 -0.87 16.48
C SER A 158 -10.56 -1.92 16.31
N LYS A 159 -10.93 -3.16 15.97
CA LYS A 159 -9.94 -4.24 15.74
C LYS A 159 -9.04 -3.94 14.55
N ILE A 160 -9.59 -3.42 13.45
CA ILE A 160 -8.81 -3.04 12.27
C ILE A 160 -7.79 -1.96 12.66
N VAL A 161 -8.25 -0.83 13.20
CA VAL A 161 -7.38 0.30 13.58
C VAL A 161 -6.28 -0.11 14.57
N GLN A 162 -6.59 -0.97 15.54
CA GLN A 162 -5.61 -1.40 16.54
C GLN A 162 -4.53 -2.33 15.97
N ASN A 163 -4.84 -3.12 14.95
CA ASN A 163 -3.93 -4.16 14.44
C ASN A 163 -3.19 -3.76 13.16
N THR A 164 -3.77 -2.89 12.32
CA THR A 164 -3.15 -2.40 11.07
C THR A 164 -1.74 -1.81 11.26
N PRO A 165 -1.42 -1.06 12.33
CA PRO A 165 -0.05 -0.59 12.56
C PRO A 165 0.99 -1.72 12.63
N THR A 166 0.63 -2.88 13.19
CA THR A 166 1.51 -4.05 13.23
C THR A 166 1.77 -4.59 11.83
N VAL A 167 0.75 -4.60 10.97
CA VAL A 167 0.87 -5.03 9.57
C VAL A 167 1.78 -4.09 8.79
N LEU A 168 1.50 -2.79 8.83
CA LEU A 168 2.27 -1.77 8.14
C LEU A 168 3.74 -1.74 8.59
N ASN A 169 3.99 -1.82 9.90
CA ASN A 169 5.36 -1.85 10.43
C ASN A 169 6.13 -3.08 9.95
N GLY A 170 5.50 -4.26 9.95
CA GLY A 170 6.16 -5.49 9.49
C GLY A 170 6.46 -5.46 7.99
N LEU A 171 5.52 -4.96 7.17
CA LEU A 171 5.71 -4.77 5.73
C LEU A 171 6.83 -3.77 5.44
N LYS A 172 6.83 -2.62 6.13
CA LYS A 172 7.89 -1.61 6.03
C LYS A 172 9.27 -2.15 6.43
N ALA A 173 9.35 -2.99 7.45
CA ALA A 173 10.60 -3.64 7.84
C ALA A 173 11.15 -4.56 6.72
N MET A 174 10.27 -5.32 6.05
CA MET A 174 10.64 -6.16 4.91
C MET A 174 11.06 -5.34 3.69
N MET A 175 10.49 -4.14 3.49
CA MET A 175 10.92 -3.22 2.42
C MET A 175 12.32 -2.65 2.68
N ASN A 176 12.60 -2.25 3.92
CA ASN A 176 13.84 -1.57 4.31
C ASN A 176 15.03 -2.52 4.49
N ALA A 177 14.78 -3.75 4.95
CA ALA A 177 15.81 -4.76 5.16
C ALA A 177 15.39 -6.09 4.52
N PRO A 178 15.27 -6.15 3.18
CA PRO A 178 14.72 -7.30 2.49
C PRO A 178 15.66 -8.51 2.61
N SER A 179 15.25 -9.49 3.42
CA SER A 179 15.96 -10.75 3.60
C SER A 179 15.00 -11.86 4.03
N PHE A 180 15.40 -13.11 3.83
CA PHE A 180 14.63 -14.26 4.31
C PHE A 180 14.37 -14.20 5.83
N LEU A 181 15.36 -13.79 6.63
CA LEU A 181 15.22 -13.69 8.09
C LEU A 181 14.23 -12.60 8.49
N THR A 182 14.33 -11.42 7.87
CA THR A 182 13.38 -10.31 8.08
C THR A 182 11.97 -10.72 7.71
N VAL A 183 11.80 -11.42 6.58
CA VAL A 183 10.50 -11.93 6.13
C VAL A 183 9.94 -12.91 7.16
N LYS A 184 10.72 -13.89 7.59
CA LYS A 184 10.26 -14.93 8.52
C LYS A 184 9.76 -14.33 9.84
N SER A 185 10.50 -13.39 10.43
CA SER A 185 10.09 -12.77 11.71
C SER A 185 8.86 -11.88 11.57
N ASN A 186 8.78 -11.08 10.50
CA ASN A 186 7.69 -10.12 10.31
C ASN A 186 6.41 -10.79 9.84
N VAL A 187 6.47 -11.76 8.90
CA VAL A 187 5.26 -12.45 8.41
C VAL A 187 4.50 -13.14 9.54
N ALA A 188 5.20 -13.82 10.45
CA ALA A 188 4.56 -14.46 11.61
C ALA A 188 3.85 -13.44 12.52
N THR A 189 4.50 -12.30 12.77
CA THR A 189 3.93 -11.20 13.58
C THR A 189 2.70 -10.59 12.91
N ILE A 190 2.79 -10.34 11.59
CA ILE A 190 1.68 -9.82 10.79
C ILE A 190 0.50 -10.79 10.82
N GLN A 191 0.75 -12.09 10.59
CA GLN A 191 -0.28 -13.13 10.59
C GLN A 191 -1.01 -13.23 11.92
N ALA A 192 -0.28 -13.14 13.04
CA ALA A 192 -0.86 -13.16 14.38
C ALA A 192 -1.79 -11.98 14.65
N ALA A 193 -1.48 -10.79 14.13
CA ALA A 193 -2.35 -9.62 14.22
C ALA A 193 -3.53 -9.71 13.23
N ARG A 194 -3.24 -10.10 11.99
CA ARG A 194 -4.19 -9.97 10.87
C ARG A 194 -5.24 -11.07 10.82
N ASN A 195 -4.85 -12.32 11.01
CA ASN A 195 -5.74 -13.47 10.84
C ASN A 195 -6.92 -13.49 11.84
N PRO A 196 -6.72 -13.32 13.17
CA PRO A 196 -7.83 -13.33 14.12
C PRO A 196 -8.55 -11.98 14.26
N ASN A 197 -7.89 -10.86 13.98
CA ASN A 197 -8.43 -9.54 14.28
C ASN A 197 -8.87 -8.76 13.05
N ILE A 198 -8.06 -8.68 11.99
CA ILE A 198 -8.34 -7.81 10.83
C ILE A 198 -9.27 -8.55 9.86
N LEU A 199 -8.88 -9.71 9.35
CA LEU A 199 -9.63 -10.44 8.32
C LEU A 199 -11.12 -10.62 8.63
N PRO A 200 -11.53 -11.16 9.80
CA PRO A 200 -12.94 -11.27 10.13
C PRO A 200 -13.61 -9.90 10.33
N SER A 201 -12.87 -8.89 10.80
CA SER A 201 -13.40 -7.54 11.01
C SER A 201 -13.66 -6.80 9.70
N ILE A 202 -12.88 -7.05 8.64
CA ILE A 202 -13.15 -6.53 7.30
C ILE A 202 -14.53 -6.99 6.82
N THR A 203 -14.80 -8.30 6.92
CA THR A 203 -16.10 -8.88 6.55
C THR A 203 -17.23 -8.31 7.41
N GLN A 204 -17.03 -8.21 8.74
CA GLN A 204 -18.03 -7.69 9.67
C GLN A 204 -18.37 -6.22 9.40
N LEU A 205 -17.35 -5.36 9.24
CA LEU A 205 -17.54 -3.94 8.97
C LEU A 205 -18.22 -3.71 7.62
N SER A 206 -17.80 -4.45 6.59
CA SER A 206 -18.39 -4.39 5.25
C SER A 206 -19.87 -4.78 5.27
N ASN A 207 -20.22 -5.90 5.92
CA ASN A 207 -21.61 -6.33 6.03
C ASN A 207 -22.46 -5.40 6.89
N ALA A 208 -21.90 -4.80 7.95
CA ALA A 208 -22.59 -3.79 8.74
C ALA A 208 -22.90 -2.54 7.90
N ALA A 209 -21.95 -2.09 7.07
CA ALA A 209 -22.15 -0.96 6.16
C ALA A 209 -23.19 -1.27 5.07
N LEU A 210 -23.14 -2.45 4.46
CA LEU A 210 -24.14 -2.90 3.48
C LEU A 210 -25.54 -2.95 4.11
N GLY A 211 -25.66 -3.54 5.30
CA GLY A 211 -26.94 -3.61 6.03
C GLY A 211 -27.51 -2.24 6.37
N ALA A 212 -26.67 -1.29 6.79
CA ALA A 212 -27.09 0.10 7.05
C ALA A 212 -27.62 0.83 5.80
N MET A 213 -27.23 0.36 4.61
CA MET A 213 -27.70 0.88 3.32
C MET A 213 -28.86 0.08 2.72
N GLY A 214 -29.40 -0.91 3.44
CA GLY A 214 -30.46 -1.80 2.94
C GLY A 214 -29.99 -2.75 1.84
N LEU A 215 -28.68 -2.99 1.73
CA LEU A 215 -28.07 -3.87 0.73
C LEU A 215 -27.84 -5.28 1.31
N PRO A 216 -27.82 -6.32 0.44
CA PRO A 216 -27.48 -7.67 0.87
C PRO A 216 -26.06 -7.76 1.45
N ALA A 217 -25.88 -8.59 2.48
CA ALA A 217 -24.60 -8.84 3.14
C ALA A 217 -23.71 -9.79 2.30
N THR A 218 -23.05 -9.25 1.28
CA THR A 218 -22.25 -10.00 0.30
C THR A 218 -20.73 -9.86 0.50
N ALA A 219 -20.28 -9.28 1.62
CA ALA A 219 -18.85 -9.10 1.84
C ALA A 219 -18.09 -10.42 1.88
N GLN A 220 -16.93 -10.46 1.21
CA GLN A 220 -16.07 -11.64 1.12
C GLN A 220 -15.62 -12.10 2.51
N LYS A 221 -15.54 -13.42 2.71
CA LYS A 221 -14.82 -14.04 3.82
C LYS A 221 -13.39 -14.36 3.40
N PHE A 222 -12.43 -14.03 4.24
CA PHE A 222 -11.02 -14.22 3.94
C PHE A 222 -10.46 -15.44 4.68
N PRO A 223 -9.75 -16.35 3.99
CA PRO A 223 -9.01 -17.41 4.65
C PRO A 223 -7.80 -16.84 5.41
N ALA A 224 -7.37 -17.54 6.46
CA ALA A 224 -6.16 -17.19 7.18
C ALA A 224 -4.92 -17.35 6.30
N THR A 225 -4.01 -16.39 6.36
CA THR A 225 -2.73 -16.45 5.66
C THR A 225 -1.73 -17.32 6.42
N GLY A 226 -0.78 -17.94 5.71
CA GLY A 226 0.22 -18.83 6.32
C GLY A 226 -0.25 -20.25 6.65
N THR A 227 -1.46 -20.62 6.23
CA THR A 227 -1.98 -21.99 6.35
C THR A 227 -1.59 -22.78 5.09
N LYS A 228 -0.42 -23.44 5.13
CA LYS A 228 -0.02 -24.46 4.16
C LYS A 228 0.43 -25.70 4.90
#